data_AF-A0A952DL07-F1
#
_entry.id   AF-A0A952DL07-F1
#
_cell.length_a   1.000
_cell.length_b   1.000
_cell.length_c   1.000
_cell.angle_alpha   90.00
_cell.angle_beta   90.00
_cell.angle_gamma   90.00
#
_symmetry.space_group_name_H-M   'P 1'
#
loop_
_entity.id
_entity.type
_entity.pdbx_description
1 polymer ?
#
loop_
_entity_poly.entity_id
_entity_poly.type
_entity_poly.pdbx_seq_one_letter_code
_entity_poly.pdbx_strand_id
1 'polypeptide(L)' 'MKKNILIIGAGGVAQVVAHKCAQNNDVLGDIHIASRTIAKCEA' A
#
# COMPACT_ATOMS: atom_id res chain seq x y z
N MET A 1 -8.07 -15.39 8.93
CA MET A 1 -8.29 -13.93 8.90
C MET A 1 -7.20 -13.32 8.03
N LYS A 2 -7.54 -12.60 6.95
CA LYS A 2 -6.52 -11.93 6.11
C LYS A 2 -5.97 -10.71 6.87
N LYS A 3 -4.66 -10.49 6.80
CA LYS A 3 -3.98 -9.39 7.52
C LYS A 3 -3.91 -8.16 6.63
N ASN A 4 -5.02 -7.44 6.46
CA ASN A 4 -5.05 -6.21 5.67
C ASN A 4 -4.00 -5.19 6.18
N ILE A 5 -3.37 -4.47 5.26
CA ILE A 5 -2.27 -3.56 5.57
C ILE A 5 -2.56 -2.11 5.16
N LEU A 6 -2.00 -1.17 5.93
CA LEU A 6 -2.01 0.26 5.65
C LEU A 6 -0.58 0.76 5.43
N ILE A 7 -0.31 1.30 4.25
CA ILE A 7 0.92 1.99 3.90
C ILE A 7 0.73 3.49 4.16
N ILE A 8 1.59 4.07 5.00
CA ILE A 8 1.55 5.52 5.32
C ILE A 8 2.65 6.23 4.53
N GLY A 9 2.23 7.17 3.67
CA GLY A 9 3.06 7.85 2.69
C GLY A 9 2.88 7.26 1.29
N ALA A 10 2.99 8.12 0.28
CA ALA A 10 2.83 7.77 -1.14
C ALA A 10 3.98 8.39 -1.96
N GLY A 11 5.21 8.05 -1.57
CA GLY A 11 6.44 8.41 -2.29
C GLY A 11 7.09 7.17 -2.91
N GLY A 12 8.29 7.31 -3.47
CA GLY A 12 8.95 6.20 -4.20
C GLY A 12 9.10 4.90 -3.39
N VAL A 13 9.37 4.99 -2.09
CA VAL A 13 9.45 3.79 -1.23
C VAL A 13 8.07 3.13 -1.07
N ALA A 14 7.01 3.92 -0.90
CA ALA A 14 5.66 3.40 -0.76
C ALA A 14 5.19 2.67 -2.03
N GLN A 15 5.58 3.16 -3.21
CA GLN A 15 5.32 2.48 -4.48
C GLN A 15 5.97 1.09 -4.51
N VAL A 16 7.26 1.00 -4.16
CA VAL A 16 7.98 -0.29 -4.10
C VAL A 16 7.34 -1.23 -3.08
N VAL A 17 6.95 -0.72 -1.92
CA VAL A 17 6.25 -1.50 -0.88
C VAL A 17 4.91 -2.01 -1.39
N ALA A 18 4.08 -1.15 -2.01
CA ALA A 18 2.78 -1.53 -2.54
C ALA A 18 2.89 -2.67 -3.56
N HIS A 19 3.85 -2.59 -4.50
CA HIS A 19 4.09 -3.66 -5.47
C HIS A 19 4.51 -4.98 -4.80
N LYS A 20 5.43 -4.94 -3.84
CA LYS A 20 5.88 -6.15 -3.12
C LYS A 20 4.77 -6.75 -2.27
N CYS A 21 3.95 -5.91 -1.63
CA CYS A 21 2.82 -6.37 -0.85
C CYS A 21 1.75 -7.01 -1.75
N ALA A 22 1.50 -6.44 -2.93
CA ALA A 22 0.56 -7.00 -3.90
C ALA A 22 1.03 -8.37 -4.43
N GLN A 23 2.34 -8.57 -4.58
CA GLN A 23 2.93 -9.88 -4.94
C GLN A 23 2.74 -10.95 -3.84
N ASN A 24 2.45 -10.56 -2.60
CA ASN A 24 2.26 -11.45 -1.44
C ASN A 24 0.84 -11.28 -0.84
N ASN A 25 -0.15 -10.98 -1.69
CA ASN A 25 -1.54 -10.69 -1.29
C ASN A 25 -2.23 -11.90 -0.63
N ASP A 26 -1.78 -13.12 -0.92
CA ASP A 26 -2.21 -14.35 -0.22
C ASP A 26 -1.98 -14.26 1.29
N VAL A 27 -0.90 -13.60 1.71
CA VAL A 27 -0.55 -13.36 3.11
C VAL A 27 -1.11 -12.02 3.62
N LEU A 28 -1.06 -10.97 2.79
CA LEU A 28 -1.24 -9.57 3.21
C LEU A 28 -2.64 -8.99 2.95
N GLY A 29 -3.51 -9.68 2.21
CA GLY A 29 -4.86 -9.20 1.95
C GLY A 29 -4.92 -7.78 1.37
N ASP A 30 -5.94 -7.03 1.76
CA ASP A 30 -6.22 -5.73 1.15
C ASP A 30 -5.16 -4.69 1.54
N ILE A 31 -4.71 -3.94 0.54
CA ILE A 31 -3.67 -2.92 0.67
C ILE A 31 -4.34 -1.55 0.60
N HIS A 32 -4.13 -0.74 1.64
CA HIS A 32 -4.59 0.64 1.72
C HIS A 32 -3.39 1.60 1.74
N ILE A 33 -3.50 2.74 1.07
CA ILE A 33 -2.47 3.79 1.07
C ILE A 33 -3.06 5.07 1.65
N ALA A 34 -2.43 5.63 2.68
CA ALA A 34 -2.80 6.91 3.27
C ALA A 34 -1.68 7.94 3.11
N SER A 35 -2.05 9.14 2.70
CA SER A 35 -1.15 10.29 2.58
C SER A 35 -1.93 11.57 2.87
N ARG A 36 -1.23 12.62 3.29
CA ARG A 36 -1.84 13.96 3.46
C ARG A 36 -2.31 14.56 2.13
N THR A 37 -1.77 14.08 1.02
CA THR A 37 -2.13 14.53 -0.33
C THR A 37 -2.80 13.39 -1.06
N ILE A 38 -4.13 13.47 -1.25
CA ILE A 38 -4.94 12.43 -1.90
C ILE A 38 -4.40 12.10 -3.30
N ALA A 39 -4.06 13.13 -4.08
CA ALA A 39 -3.49 12.97 -5.42
C ALA A 39 -2.20 12.12 -5.47
N LYS A 40 -1.48 11.95 -4.34
CA LYS A 40 -0.33 11.02 -4.29
C LYS A 40 -0.76 9.57 -4.10
N CYS A 41 -1.88 9.29 -3.44
CA CYS A 41 -2.42 7.94 -3.31
C CYS A 41 -3.08 7.45 -4.61
N GLU A 42 -3.57 8.39 -5.44
CA GLU A 42 -4.24 8.13 -6.72
C GLU A 42 -3.26 8.04 -7.91
N ALA A 43 -2.00 8.43 -7.72
CA ALA A 43 -0.93 8.39 -8.71
C ALA A 43 -0.29 7.00 -8.81
#